data_AF-A0A2V8N542-F1
#
_entry.id   AF-A0A2V8N542-F1
#
_cell.length_a   1.000
_cell.length_b   1.000
_cell.length_c   1.000
_cell.angle_alpha   90.00
_cell.angle_beta   90.00
_cell.angle_gamma   90.00
#
_symmetry.space_group_name_H-M   'P 1'
#
loop_
_entity.id
_entity.type
_entity.pdbx_description
1 polymer ?
#
loop_
_entity_poly.entity_id
_entity_poly.type
_entity_poly.pdbx_seq_one_letter_code
_entity_poly.pdbx_strand_id
1 'polypeptide(L)' 'YNGATTDGSAWESGGGQDRVLRGGSWGVDAVYSRSAGRGGNSAGFRSSVIGFRVAASLRSS' A
#
# COMPACT_ATOMS: atom_id res chain seq x y z
N TYR A 1 -6.60 8.23 11.72
CA TYR A 1 -5.51 8.89 10.97
C TYR A 1 -4.88 10.05 11.74
N ASN A 2 -5.06 10.15 13.07
CA ASN A 2 -4.31 11.14 13.85
C ASN A 2 -2.81 10.84 13.71
N GLY A 3 -2.02 11.85 13.33
CA GLY A 3 -0.58 11.72 13.08
C GLY A 3 -0.20 11.14 11.71
N ALA A 4 -1.15 10.97 10.77
CA ALA A 4 -0.83 10.59 9.41
C ALA A 4 -0.03 11.71 8.70
N THR A 5 0.89 11.31 7.82
CA THR A 5 1.64 12.23 6.97
C THR A 5 0.67 12.98 6.04
N THR A 6 0.89 14.27 5.86
CA THR A 6 0.06 15.14 5.00
C THR A 6 0.75 15.53 3.69
N ASP A 7 2.03 15.21 3.56
CA ASP A 7 2.88 15.49 2.41
C ASP A 7 2.95 14.33 1.40
N GLY A 8 2.20 13.25 1.65
CA GLY A 8 2.19 12.06 0.80
C GLY A 8 3.40 11.12 1.00
N SER A 9 4.28 11.42 1.95
CA SER A 9 5.35 10.51 2.35
C SER A 9 4.81 9.22 2.97
N ALA A 10 5.59 8.15 2.90
CA ALA A 10 5.23 6.89 3.53
C ALA A 10 5.15 7.07 5.06
N TRP A 11 4.10 6.52 5.67
CA TRP A 11 4.00 6.49 7.13
C TRP A 11 4.82 5.31 7.67
N GLU A 12 6.07 5.57 8.06
CA GLU A 12 7.04 4.53 8.44
C GLU A 12 7.08 4.21 9.94
N SER A 13 6.66 5.15 10.79
CA SER A 13 6.66 4.98 12.25
C SER A 13 5.42 4.22 12.75
N GLY A 14 5.60 3.37 13.76
CA GLY A 14 4.52 2.66 14.45
C GLY A 14 3.91 1.49 13.67
N GLY A 15 4.48 1.10 12.53
CA GLY A 15 4.08 -0.08 11.76
C GLY A 15 4.80 -1.35 12.23
N GLY A 16 4.10 -2.48 12.22
CA GLY A 16 4.70 -3.81 12.38
C GLY A 16 5.50 -4.25 11.13
N GLN A 17 5.83 -5.54 11.03
CA GLN A 17 6.55 -6.08 9.86
C GLN A 17 5.71 -6.10 8.56
N ASP A 18 4.42 -5.78 8.66
CA ASP A 18 3.50 -5.78 7.54
C ASP A 18 3.56 -4.47 6.75
N ARG A 19 3.41 -4.61 5.43
CA ARG A 19 3.29 -3.50 4.49
C ARG A 19 1.87 -3.45 3.95
N VAL A 20 1.39 -2.23 3.69
CA VAL A 20 0.02 -2.01 3.22
C VAL A 20 -0.07 -2.28 1.71
N LEU A 21 -0.95 -3.18 1.32
CA LEU A 21 -1.38 -3.42 -0.05
C LEU A 21 -2.67 -2.66 -0.36
N ARG A 22 -2.79 -2.14 -1.59
CA ARG A 22 -3.92 -1.34 -2.07
C ARG A 22 -4.43 -1.87 -3.40
N GLY A 23 -5.71 -1.60 -3.69
CA GLY A 23 -6.30 -1.77 -5.03
C GLY A 23 -6.94 -3.14 -5.32
N GLY A 24 -6.86 -4.10 -4.40
CA GLY A 24 -7.43 -5.43 -4.60
C GLY A 24 -6.71 -6.22 -5.72
N SER A 25 -7.29 -7.35 -6.10
CA SER A 25 -6.78 -8.24 -7.16
C SER A 25 -7.96 -8.99 -7.81
N TRP A 26 -7.68 -9.73 -8.89
CA TRP A 26 -8.67 -10.56 -9.58
C TRP A 26 -9.16 -11.76 -8.74
N GLY A 27 -8.45 -12.11 -7.66
CA GLY A 27 -8.75 -13.26 -6.81
C GLY A 27 -9.40 -12.89 -5.46
N VAL A 28 -9.78 -11.62 -5.25
CA VAL A 28 -10.44 -11.17 -4.02
C VAL A 28 -11.79 -10.56 -4.32
N ASP A 29 -12.71 -10.65 -3.36
CA ASP A 29 -14.07 -10.11 -3.50
C ASP A 29 -14.08 -8.63 -3.89
N ALA A 30 -15.06 -8.24 -4.70
CA ALA A 30 -15.20 -6.87 -5.20
C ALA A 30 -15.23 -5.81 -4.08
N VAL A 31 -15.66 -6.17 -2.87
CA VAL A 31 -15.66 -5.28 -1.69
C VAL A 31 -14.25 -4.79 -1.31
N TYR A 32 -13.20 -5.55 -1.64
CA TYR A 32 -11.80 -5.21 -1.40
C TYR A 32 -11.17 -4.41 -2.55
N SER A 33 -11.85 -4.29 -3.69
CA SER A 33 -11.39 -3.50 -4.85
C SER A 33 -11.67 -1.99 -4.72
N ARG A 34 -12.14 -1.53 -3.56
CA ARG A 34 -12.32 -0.10 -3.29
C ARG A 34 -10.95 0.59 -3.18
N SER A 35 -10.84 1.83 -3.65
CA SER A 35 -9.60 2.63 -3.56
C SER A 35 -9.10 2.81 -2.12
N ALA A 36 -10.01 2.76 -1.14
CA ALA A 36 -9.71 2.82 0.30
C ALA A 36 -9.47 1.45 0.96
N GLY A 37 -9.56 0.33 0.22
CA GLY A 37 -9.26 -1.00 0.73
C GLY A 37 -7.79 -1.12 1.14
N ARG A 38 -7.54 -1.62 2.36
CA ARG A 38 -6.19 -1.82 2.92
C ARG A 38 -6.04 -3.28 3.30
N GLY A 39 -5.13 -3.99 2.65
CA GLY A 39 -4.62 -5.29 3.09
C GLY A 39 -3.26 -5.13 3.75
N GLY A 40 -2.91 -6.00 4.68
CA GLY A 40 -1.58 -6.06 5.29
C GLY A 40 -0.98 -7.44 5.09
N ASN A 41 0.28 -7.50 4.65
CA ASN A 41 1.07 -8.74 4.59
C ASN A 41 2.52 -8.41 4.93
N SER A 42 3.26 -9.42 5.40
CA SER A 42 4.68 -9.26 5.70
C SER A 42 5.45 -8.85 4.44
N ALA A 43 6.54 -8.08 4.60
CA ALA A 43 7.35 -7.62 3.47
C ALA A 43 7.95 -8.75 2.63
N GLY A 44 8.10 -9.97 3.19
CA GLY A 44 8.59 -11.14 2.49
C GLY A 44 7.52 -12.00 1.81
N PHE A 45 6.24 -11.74 2.08
CA PHE A 45 5.14 -12.51 1.51
C PHE A 45 5.02 -12.28 0.01
N ARG A 46 4.92 -13.37 -0.76
CA ARG A 46 4.80 -13.35 -2.22
C ARG A 46 3.58 -14.13 -2.64
N SER A 47 2.79 -13.57 -3.55
CA SER A 47 1.62 -14.20 -4.12
C SER A 47 1.40 -13.70 -5.54
N SER A 48 0.86 -14.56 -6.41
CA SER A 48 0.56 -14.21 -7.81
C SER A 48 -0.52 -13.13 -7.96
N VAL A 49 -1.27 -12.85 -6.89
CA VAL A 49 -2.27 -11.78 -6.84
C VAL A 49 -1.74 -10.46 -6.28
N ILE A 50 -0.44 -10.38 -5.96
CA ILE A 50 0.21 -9.19 -5.41
C ILE A 50 1.24 -8.66 -6.40
N GLY A 51 1.16 -7.38 -6.74
CA GLY A 51 2.13 -6.65 -7.55
C GLY A 51 2.49 -5.30 -6.95
N PHE A 52 3.30 -4.51 -7.67
CA PHE A 52 3.68 -3.15 -7.27
C PHE A 52 3.62 -2.18 -8.45
N ARG A 53 3.49 -0.89 -8.13
CA ARG A 53 3.65 0.21 -9.09
C ARG A 53 4.84 1.04 -8.63
N VAL A 54 5.62 1.54 -9.58
CA VAL A 54 6.75 2.44 -9.28
C VAL A 54 6.23 3.88 -9.26
N ALA A 55 6.68 4.65 -8.27
CA ALA A 55 6.51 6.10 -8.24
C ALA A 55 7.85 6.76 -8.61
N ALA A 56 7.79 7.80 -9.43
CA ALA A 56 8.94 8.61 -9.79
C ALA A 56 8.60 10.08 -9.52
N SER A 57 9.52 10.82 -8.91
CA SER A 57 9.41 12.26 -8.71
C SER A 57 10.17 12.99 -9.81
N LEU A 58 9.62 14.12 -10.25
CA LEU A 58 10.37 15.08 -11.05
C LEU A 58 11.34 15.81 -10.12
N ARG A 59 12.60 15.93 -10.53
CA ARG A 59 13.55 16.79 -9.83
C ARG A 59 13.17 18.23 -10.15
N SER A 60 12.70 19.01 -9.19
CA SER A 60 12.55 20.44 -9.41
C SER A 60 13.93 21.07 -9.49
N SER A 61 14.10 21.98 -10.46
CA SER A 61 15.29 22.84 -10.55
C SER A 61 15.33 23.87 -9.42
#